data_AF-A0A6J7D394-F1
#
_entry.id   AF-A0A6J7D394-F1
#
_cell.length_a   1.000
_cell.length_b   1.000
_cell.length_c   1.000
_cell.angle_alpha   90.00
_cell.angle_beta   90.00
_cell.angle_gamma   90.00
#
_symmetry.space_group_name_H-M   'P 1'
#
loop_
_entity.id
_entity.type
_entity.pdbx_description
1 polymer ?
#
loop_
_entity_poly.entity_id
_entity_poly.type
_entity_poly.pdbx_seq_one_letter_code
_entity_poly.pdbx_strand_id
1 'polypeptide(L)'
;MPRLTTLDYLRNRSALRKEWFENNAYAVVVLTASEQFLLHDYYAFTKDLSPLEVTEHRKLVTASRPSLPHQAGKAFARIRPFLDRQIISKTAKPVSQGPRKWKSKNRRVLVFGQVRPDLDPAEFAQIIIAAAKKGPPPGRKPDDSKSSD
;
A
#
# COMPACT_ATOMS: atom_id res chain seq x y z
N MET A 1 -4.66 -24.48 -7.48
CA MET A 1 -3.65 -23.90 -6.57
C MET A 1 -3.67 -24.67 -5.26
N PRO A 2 -2.52 -25.06 -4.69
CA PRO A 2 -2.48 -25.66 -3.36
C PRO A 2 -3.20 -24.76 -2.35
N ARG A 3 -3.98 -25.36 -1.44
CA ARG A 3 -4.69 -24.61 -0.40
C ARG A 3 -3.66 -23.94 0.51
N LEU A 4 -3.76 -22.63 0.68
CA LEU A 4 -2.89 -21.86 1.56
C LEU A 4 -3.04 -22.40 3.00
N THR A 5 -1.96 -22.95 3.55
CA THR A 5 -1.97 -23.44 4.94
C THR A 5 -2.08 -22.24 5.90
N THR A 6 -2.44 -22.50 7.16
CA THR A 6 -2.43 -21.44 8.19
C THR A 6 -1.03 -20.84 8.35
N LEU A 7 0.01 -21.67 8.26
CA LEU A 7 1.40 -21.24 8.33
C LEU A 7 1.76 -20.30 7.17
N ASP A 8 1.38 -20.66 5.94
CA ASP A 8 1.63 -19.82 4.77
C ASP A 8 0.92 -18.46 4.87
N TYR A 9 -0.31 -18.46 5.40
CA TYR A 9 -1.06 -17.23 5.62
C TYR A 9 -0.36 -16.30 6.61
N LEU A 10 0.09 -16.82 7.75
CA LEU A 10 0.83 -16.05 8.75
C LEU A 10 2.16 -15.54 8.20
N ARG A 11 2.87 -16.36 7.42
CA ARG A 11 4.12 -15.97 6.76
C ARG A 11 3.91 -14.86 5.72
N ASN A 12 2.85 -14.97 4.90
CA ASN A 12 2.53 -13.93 3.93
C ASN A 12 2.14 -12.62 4.64
N ARG A 13 1.35 -12.71 5.72
CA ARG A 13 0.98 -11.54 6.54
C ARG A 13 2.21 -10.88 7.15
N SER A 14 3.14 -11.64 7.73
CA SER A 14 4.35 -11.08 8.33
C SER A 14 5.25 -10.41 7.29
N ALA A 15 5.37 -10.99 6.10
CA ALA A 15 6.09 -10.38 4.98
C ALA A 15 5.46 -9.05 4.55
N LEU A 16 4.12 -8.98 4.45
CA LEU A 16 3.40 -7.73 4.14
C LEU A 16 3.58 -6.69 5.23
N ARG A 17 3.48 -7.08 6.51
CA ARG A 17 3.66 -6.18 7.65
C ARG A 17 5.07 -5.58 7.66
N LYS A 18 6.08 -6.43 7.46
CA LYS A 18 7.47 -6.01 7.33
C LYS A 18 7.65 -5.02 6.19
N GLU A 19 7.11 -5.33 5.02
CA GLU A 19 7.18 -4.44 3.86
C GLU A 19 6.53 -3.09 4.14
N TRP A 20 5.38 -3.10 4.80
CA TRP A 20 4.63 -1.90 5.12
C TRP A 20 5.36 -0.97 6.09
N PHE A 21 5.86 -1.50 7.19
CA PHE A 21 6.44 -0.70 8.28
C PHE A 21 7.95 -0.48 8.16
N GLU A 22 8.70 -1.42 7.56
CA GLU A 22 10.17 -1.33 7.51
C GLU A 22 10.70 -0.89 6.14
N ASN A 23 9.96 -1.15 5.05
CA ASN A 23 10.43 -0.93 3.68
C ASN A 23 9.59 0.12 2.92
N ASN A 24 8.91 1.00 3.65
CA ASN A 24 8.08 2.09 3.10
C ASN A 24 7.00 1.63 2.11
N ALA A 25 6.48 0.41 2.28
CA ALA A 25 5.42 -0.17 1.45
C ALA A 25 5.71 -0.23 -0.06
N TYR A 26 6.98 -0.20 -0.48
CA TYR A 26 7.35 -0.10 -1.89
C TYR A 26 6.72 -1.20 -2.76
N ALA A 27 6.74 -2.45 -2.30
CA ALA A 27 6.15 -3.55 -3.06
C ALA A 27 4.62 -3.42 -3.16
N VAL A 28 3.96 -2.83 -2.16
CA VAL A 28 2.50 -2.68 -2.11
C VAL A 28 2.01 -1.54 -3.00
N VAL A 29 2.74 -0.41 -3.07
CA VAL A 29 2.32 0.77 -3.86
C VAL A 29 2.38 0.56 -5.38
N VAL A 30 3.07 -0.49 -5.84
CA VAL A 30 3.08 -0.90 -7.26
C VAL A 30 1.74 -1.52 -7.68
N LEU A 31 0.92 -1.97 -6.72
CA LEU A 31 -0.41 -2.51 -6.98
C LEU A 31 -1.42 -1.40 -7.25
N THR A 32 -2.49 -1.75 -7.98
CA THR A 32 -3.66 -0.88 -8.09
C THR A 32 -4.34 -0.68 -6.73
N ALA A 33 -5.07 0.43 -6.54
CA ALA A 33 -5.77 0.69 -5.28
C ALA A 33 -6.68 -0.47 -4.85
N SER A 34 -7.43 -1.06 -5.79
CA SER A 34 -8.28 -2.22 -5.54
C SER A 34 -7.49 -3.43 -5.03
N GLU A 35 -6.32 -3.71 -5.60
CA GLU A 35 -5.45 -4.80 -5.15
C GLU A 35 -4.85 -4.53 -3.76
N GLN A 36 -4.51 -3.27 -3.47
CA GLN A 36 -4.08 -2.88 -2.13
C GLN A 36 -5.19 -3.12 -1.11
N PHE A 37 -6.43 -2.71 -1.40
CA PHE A 37 -7.59 -3.00 -0.55
C PHE A 37 -7.79 -4.50 -0.34
N LEU A 38 -7.69 -5.32 -1.39
CA LEU A 38 -7.80 -6.77 -1.26
C LEU A 38 -6.76 -7.36 -0.30
N LEU A 39 -5.52 -6.85 -0.32
CA LEU A 39 -4.48 -7.29 0.62
C LEU A 39 -4.77 -6.83 2.05
N HIS A 40 -5.19 -5.58 2.24
CA HIS A 40 -5.56 -5.05 3.57
C HIS A 40 -6.73 -5.83 4.17
N ASP A 41 -7.80 -6.02 3.39
CA ASP A 41 -9.01 -6.73 3.81
C ASP A 41 -8.72 -8.18 4.17
N TYR A 42 -7.89 -8.88 3.38
CA TYR A 42 -7.68 -10.31 3.60
C TYR A 42 -6.60 -10.61 4.65
N TYR A 43 -5.48 -9.89 4.65
CA TYR A 43 -4.35 -10.18 5.55
C TYR A 43 -4.32 -9.32 6.81
N ALA A 44 -5.05 -8.20 6.86
CA ALA A 44 -5.09 -7.28 7.99
C ALA A 44 -3.68 -6.98 8.56
N PHE A 45 -2.70 -6.77 7.68
CA PHE A 45 -1.29 -6.69 8.06
C PHE A 45 -0.92 -5.36 8.74
N THR A 46 -1.76 -4.33 8.58
CA THR A 46 -1.66 -3.04 9.29
C THR A 46 -2.23 -3.10 10.71
N LYS A 47 -3.20 -3.99 10.97
CA LYS A 47 -3.82 -4.14 12.28
C LYS A 47 -2.90 -4.86 13.25
N ASP A 48 -2.92 -4.47 14.53
CA ASP A 48 -2.19 -5.19 15.57
C ASP A 48 -3.09 -6.29 16.12
N LEU A 49 -2.88 -7.51 15.64
CA LEU A 49 -3.68 -8.68 15.93
C LEU A 49 -2.75 -9.81 16.37
N SER A 50 -3.13 -10.51 17.43
CA SER A 50 -2.48 -11.74 17.87
C SER A 50 -2.62 -12.85 16.82
N PRO A 51 -1.77 -13.90 16.86
CA PRO A 51 -1.86 -15.00 15.90
C PRO A 51 -3.24 -15.68 15.87
N LEU A 52 -3.93 -15.79 17.02
CA LEU A 52 -5.27 -16.35 17.10
C LEU A 52 -6.29 -15.46 16.39
N GLU A 53 -6.32 -14.16 16.71
CA GLU A 53 -7.22 -13.19 16.06
C GLU A 53 -6.99 -13.10 14.55
N VAL A 54 -5.74 -13.24 14.10
CA VAL A 54 -5.42 -13.29 12.66
C VAL A 54 -6.06 -14.49 11.97
N THR A 55 -6.07 -15.66 12.62
CA THR A 55 -6.71 -16.85 12.07
C THR A 55 -8.23 -16.76 12.10
N GLU A 56 -8.81 -16.15 13.14
CA GLU A 56 -10.25 -15.90 13.24
C GLU A 56 -10.70 -14.89 12.18
N HIS A 57 -9.97 -13.79 12.04
CA HIS A 57 -10.17 -12.79 10.99
C HIS A 57 -10.20 -13.46 9.60
N ARG A 58 -9.21 -14.31 9.30
CA ARG A 58 -9.19 -15.06 8.03
C ARG A 58 -10.46 -15.88 7.83
N LYS A 59 -10.93 -16.60 8.86
CA LYS A 59 -12.16 -17.42 8.79
C LYS A 59 -13.38 -16.54 8.53
N LEU A 60 -13.55 -15.46 9.29
CA LEU A 60 -14.66 -14.52 9.19
C LEU A 60 -14.73 -13.85 7.80
N VAL A 61 -13.59 -13.35 7.33
CA VAL A 61 -13.50 -12.68 6.03
C VAL A 61 -13.70 -13.67 4.87
N THR A 62 -13.20 -14.91 5.00
CA THR A 62 -13.45 -15.95 3.99
C THR A 62 -14.91 -16.37 3.96
N ALA A 63 -15.57 -16.47 5.11
CA ALA A 63 -16.99 -16.81 5.19
C ALA A 63 -17.89 -15.71 4.57
N SER A 64 -17.58 -14.44 4.85
CA SER A 64 -18.34 -13.30 4.31
C SER A 64 -18.04 -13.00 2.83
N ARG A 65 -16.79 -13.21 2.38
CA ARG A 65 -16.35 -12.95 1.00
C ARG A 65 -15.54 -14.13 0.45
N PRO A 66 -16.20 -15.20 -0.04
CA PRO A 66 -15.51 -16.42 -0.48
C PRO A 66 -14.50 -16.23 -1.62
N SER A 67 -14.64 -15.19 -2.44
CA SER A 67 -13.72 -14.87 -3.54
C SER A 67 -12.46 -14.10 -3.09
N LEU A 68 -12.50 -13.47 -1.92
CA LEU A 68 -11.43 -12.60 -1.42
C LEU A 68 -10.08 -13.32 -1.22
N PRO A 69 -10.01 -14.55 -0.67
CA PRO A 69 -8.74 -15.27 -0.56
C PRO A 69 -8.04 -15.46 -1.91
N HIS A 70 -8.80 -15.73 -2.97
CA HIS A 70 -8.27 -15.94 -4.31
C HIS A 70 -7.78 -14.61 -4.92
N GLN A 71 -8.57 -13.55 -4.79
CA GLN A 71 -8.22 -12.22 -5.28
C GLN A 71 -6.98 -11.65 -4.57
N ALA A 72 -6.95 -11.72 -3.24
CA ALA A 72 -5.80 -11.29 -2.44
C ALA A 72 -4.57 -12.18 -2.70
N GLY A 73 -4.76 -13.48 -2.93
CA GLY A 73 -3.69 -14.39 -3.33
C GLY A 73 -3.04 -14.00 -4.66
N LYS A 74 -3.84 -13.61 -5.66
CA LYS A 74 -3.33 -13.08 -6.94
C LYS A 74 -2.57 -11.77 -6.77
N ALA A 75 -3.11 -10.83 -5.99
CA ALA A 75 -2.42 -9.57 -5.68
C ALA A 75 -1.08 -9.83 -4.97
N PHE A 76 -1.06 -10.73 -3.99
CA PHE A 76 0.17 -11.11 -3.29
C PHE A 76 1.21 -11.75 -4.22
N ALA A 77 0.79 -12.62 -5.12
CA ALA A 77 1.68 -13.26 -6.10
C ALA A 77 2.38 -12.25 -7.01
N ARG A 78 1.74 -11.11 -7.33
CA ARG A 78 2.35 -10.02 -8.14
C ARG A 78 3.48 -9.32 -7.41
N ILE A 79 3.35 -9.13 -6.10
CA ILE A 79 4.35 -8.40 -5.31
C ILE A 79 5.43 -9.31 -4.71
N ARG A 80 5.21 -10.62 -4.70
CA ARG A 80 6.14 -11.60 -4.13
C ARG A 80 7.58 -11.48 -4.64
N PRO A 81 7.85 -11.29 -5.95
CA PRO A 81 9.21 -11.10 -6.44
C PRO A 81 9.92 -9.87 -5.86
N PHE A 82 9.15 -8.82 -5.52
CA PHE A 82 9.69 -7.60 -4.91
C PHE A 82 10.02 -7.83 -3.44
N LEU A 83 9.16 -8.55 -2.72
CA LEU A 83 9.41 -8.97 -1.34
C LEU A 83 10.67 -9.85 -1.25
N ASP A 84 10.82 -10.81 -2.17
CA ASP A 84 11.96 -11.73 -2.19
C ASP A 84 13.28 -11.03 -2.58
N ARG A 85 13.25 -10.06 -3.52
CA ARG A 85 14.44 -9.29 -3.93
C ARG A 85 15.02 -8.43 -2.81
N GLN A 86 14.18 -7.89 -1.93
CA GLN A 86 14.66 -7.10 -0.80
C GLN A 86 15.41 -7.94 0.25
N ILE A 87 15.14 -9.25 0.31
CA ILE A 87 15.89 -10.17 1.18
C ILE A 87 17.31 -10.36 0.65
N ILE A 88 17.47 -10.46 -0.69
CA ILE A 88 18.76 -10.71 -1.34
C ILE A 88 19.64 -9.45 -1.36
N SER A 89 19.06 -8.25 -1.52
CA SER A 89 19.85 -7.01 -1.54
C SER A 89 20.41 -6.61 -0.17
N LYS A 90 19.77 -7.01 0.94
CA LYS A 90 20.27 -6.76 2.31
C LYS A 90 21.44 -7.67 2.70
N THR A 91 21.63 -8.82 2.04
CA THR A 91 22.73 -9.77 2.31
C THR A 91 23.94 -9.60 1.40
N ALA A 92 23.79 -8.89 0.27
CA ALA A 92 24.91 -8.59 -0.61
C ALA A 92 25.80 -7.47 -0.01
N LYS A 93 27.06 -7.79 0.31
CA LYS A 93 28.07 -6.77 0.66
C LYS A 93 28.21 -5.79 -0.52
N PRO A 94 28.20 -4.46 -0.29
CA PRO A 94 28.41 -3.51 -1.38
C PRO A 94 29.84 -3.68 -1.90
N VAL A 95 29.98 -4.14 -3.13
CA VAL A 95 31.25 -4.09 -3.87
C VAL A 95 31.58 -2.61 -4.04
N SER A 96 32.69 -2.13 -3.44
CA SER A 96 33.07 -0.72 -3.51
C SER A 96 33.39 -0.34 -4.96
N GLN A 97 32.44 0.30 -5.63
CA GLN A 97 32.67 0.91 -6.92
C GLN A 97 33.14 2.34 -6.65
N GLY A 98 34.37 2.67 -7.11
CA GLY A 98 35.02 3.95 -6.91
C GLY A 98 34.20 5.17 -7.39
N PRO A 99 34.70 6.40 -7.19
CA PRO A 99 33.92 7.62 -7.31
C PRO A 99 33.31 7.79 -8.71
N ARG A 100 32.00 7.56 -8.82
CA ARG A 100 31.25 7.76 -10.07
C ARG A 100 30.90 9.23 -10.24
N LYS A 101 31.44 9.85 -11.29
CA LYS A 101 31.05 11.20 -11.74
C LYS A 101 29.55 11.27 -11.99
N TRP A 102 28.84 12.11 -11.24
CA TRP A 102 27.40 12.36 -11.42
C TRP A 102 27.16 13.14 -12.72
N LYS A 103 26.73 12.45 -13.77
CA LYS A 103 26.04 13.11 -14.88
C LYS A 103 24.61 13.39 -14.43
N SER A 104 24.15 14.65 -14.52
CA SER A 104 22.76 15.02 -14.25
C SER A 104 21.84 14.35 -15.29
N LYS A 105 21.38 13.14 -15.00
CA LYS A 105 20.38 12.46 -15.82
C LYS A 105 19.01 13.07 -15.52
N ASN A 106 18.24 13.34 -16.57
CA ASN A 106 16.80 13.57 -16.50
C ASN A 106 16.16 12.46 -15.65
N ARG A 107 15.76 12.79 -14.41
CA ARG A 107 15.13 11.83 -13.50
C ARG A 107 13.64 11.82 -13.77
N ARG A 108 13.08 10.65 -14.10
CA ARG A 108 11.63 10.45 -14.11
C ARG A 108 11.19 10.24 -12.67
N VAL A 109 10.30 11.10 -12.18
CA VAL A 109 9.63 10.94 -10.88
C VAL A 109 8.37 10.13 -11.12
N LEU A 110 8.22 9.01 -10.41
CA LEU A 110 7.01 8.20 -10.40
C LEU A 110 6.30 8.45 -9.08
N VAL A 111 5.01 8.77 -9.15
CA VAL A 111 4.13 8.97 -7.99
C VAL A 111 3.18 7.78 -7.93
N PHE A 112 3.10 7.13 -6.77
CA PHE A 112 2.20 6.00 -6.54
C PHE A 112 1.17 6.37 -5.48
N GLY A 113 -0.05 5.85 -5.64
CA GLY A 113 -1.09 5.95 -4.62
C GLY A 113 -0.93 4.84 -3.58
N GLN A 114 -0.89 5.22 -2.31
CA GLN A 114 -0.87 4.29 -1.19
C GLN A 114 -2.22 4.32 -0.48
N VAL A 115 -2.88 3.18 -0.37
CA VAL A 115 -4.16 3.04 0.34
C VAL A 115 -3.92 2.94 1.84
N ARG A 116 -4.50 3.84 2.63
CA ARG A 116 -4.58 3.70 4.10
C ARG A 116 -6.01 3.33 4.48
N PRO A 117 -6.30 2.05 4.81
CA PRO A 117 -7.67 1.60 5.04
C PRO A 117 -8.25 2.13 6.35
N ASP A 118 -7.42 2.33 7.37
CA ASP A 118 -7.82 2.93 8.63
C ASP A 118 -7.53 4.44 8.51
N LEU A 119 -8.57 5.25 8.38
CA LEU A 119 -8.48 6.72 8.39
C LEU A 119 -8.09 7.17 9.80
N ASP A 120 -6.89 7.76 9.94
CA ASP A 120 -6.56 8.50 11.16
C ASP A 120 -7.33 9.85 11.14
N PRO A 121 -8.30 10.07 12.04
CA PRO A 121 -9.07 11.30 12.08
C PRO A 121 -8.20 12.54 12.28
N ALA A 122 -7.07 12.40 12.99
CA ALA A 122 -6.15 13.48 13.26
C ALA A 122 -5.37 13.89 12.00
N GLU A 123 -4.84 12.92 11.25
CA GLU A 123 -4.23 13.20 9.94
C GLU A 123 -5.25 13.80 8.96
N PHE A 124 -6.47 13.29 8.93
CA PHE A 124 -7.52 13.80 8.06
C PHE A 124 -7.89 15.25 8.39
N ALA A 125 -8.01 15.60 9.67
CA ALA A 125 -8.23 16.96 10.12
C ALA A 125 -7.09 17.89 9.70
N GLN A 126 -5.83 17.45 9.80
CA GLN A 126 -4.68 18.24 9.34
C GLN A 126 -4.72 18.49 7.83
N ILE A 127 -5.11 17.50 7.03
CA ILE A 127 -5.26 17.64 5.58
C ILE A 127 -6.35 18.66 5.24
N ILE A 128 -7.50 18.61 5.92
CA ILE A 128 -8.58 19.59 5.74
C ILE A 128 -8.11 21.00 6.08
N ILE A 129 -7.44 21.17 7.22
CA ILE A 129 -6.91 22.47 7.65
C ILE A 129 -5.86 22.99 6.65
N ALA A 130 -4.98 22.12 6.16
CA ALA A 130 -3.97 22.47 5.16
C ALA A 130 -4.60 22.88 3.82
N ALA A 131 -5.66 22.19 3.39
CA ALA A 131 -6.42 22.53 2.19
C ALA A 131 -7.16 23.88 2.35
N ALA A 132 -7.79 24.13 3.50
CA ALA A 132 -8.46 25.40 3.78
C ALA A 132 -7.49 26.59 3.82
N LYS A 133 -6.26 26.38 4.35
CA LYS A 133 -5.21 27.41 4.37
C LYS A 133 -4.61 27.72 3.00
N LYS A 134 -4.61 26.76 2.06
CA LYS A 134 -4.04 26.95 0.72
C LYS A 134 -4.93 27.75 -0.23
N GLY A 135 -6.18 28.04 0.16
CA GLY A 135 -7.16 28.69 -0.70
C GLY A 135 -7.60 27.78 -1.87
N PRO A 136 -8.78 28.02 -2.46
CA PRO A 136 -9.22 27.27 -3.63
C PRO A 136 -8.21 27.45 -4.79
N PRO A 137 -7.99 26.42 -5.63
CA PRO A 137 -7.13 26.56 -6.79
C PRO A 137 -7.60 27.74 -7.66
N PRO A 138 -6.69 28.60 -8.15
CA PRO A 138 -7.07 29.72 -8.99
C PRO A 138 -7.60 29.17 -10.31
N GLY A 139 -8.92 29.16 -10.53
CA GLY A 139 -9.43 28.64 -11.80
C GLY A 139 -10.92 28.38 -12.01
N ARG A 140 -11.83 28.78 -11.13
CA ARG A 140 -13.25 28.90 -11.52
C ARG A 140 -13.81 30.21 -11.01
N LYS A 141 -13.85 31.20 -11.90
CA LYS A 141 -14.75 32.34 -11.73
C LYS A 141 -16.18 31.79 -11.67
N PRO A 142 -17.05 32.29 -10.78
CA PRO A 142 -18.47 32.02 -10.90
C PRO A 142 -18.94 32.52 -12.27
N ASP A 143 -19.68 31.69 -13.00
CA ASP A 143 -20.39 32.13 -14.19
C ASP A 143 -21.42 33.18 -13.74
N ASP A 144 -21.13 34.45 -14.06
CA ASP A 144 -22.09 35.54 -14.03
C ASP A 144 -23.16 35.26 -15.09
N SER A 145 -24.12 34.40 -14.75
CA SER A 145 -25.32 34.17 -15.54
C SER A 145 -26.54 34.28 -14.63
N LYS A 146 -27.04 35.51 -14.48
CA LYS A 146 -28.43 35.92 -14.71
C LYS A 146 -28.75 37.22 -13.98
N SER A 147 -28.68 38.30 -14.74
CA SER A 147 -29.52 39.48 -14.53
C SER A 147 -29.65 40.20 -15.88
N SER A 148 -30.71 39.87 -16.61
CA SER A 148 -31.27 40.73 -17.65
C SER A 148 -32.78 40.46 -17.67
N ASP A 149 -33.49 41.59 -17.75
CA ASP A 149 -34.92 41.86 -17.59
C ASP A 149 -35.93 40.83 -18.10
#